data_AF-A0A0J8U3P5-F1
#
_entry.id   AF-A0A0J8U3P5-F1
#
_cell.length_a   1.000
_cell.length_b   1.000
_cell.length_c   1.000
_cell.angle_alpha   90.00
_cell.angle_beta   90.00
_cell.angle_gamma   90.00
#
_symmetry.space_group_name_H-M   'P 1'
#
loop_
_entity.id
_entity.type
_entity.pdbx_description
1 polymer ?
#
loop_
_entity_poly.entity_id
_entity_poly.type
_entity_poly.pdbx_seq_one_letter_code
_entity_poly.pdbx_strand_id
1 'polypeptide(L)'
;MSRQELERYCYLDDEDRRLIAARRRDYNRLGFAVQVVTVRHLGMFLADPLDVPPALIEYLAEQLEISDPSMVKRYTDREKTKLEHAWEI
;
A
#
# COMPACT_ATOMS: atom_id res chain seq x y z
N MET A 1 3.28 -14.34 5.39
CA MET A 1 4.53 -13.61 5.68
C MET A 1 4.77 -13.64 7.17
N SER A 2 6.00 -13.83 7.59
CA SER A 2 6.41 -13.74 9.00
C SER A 2 6.57 -12.27 9.42
N ARG A 3 6.51 -12.00 10.73
CA ARG A 3 6.73 -10.64 11.29
C ARG A 3 8.10 -10.07 10.88
N GLN A 4 9.14 -10.91 10.87
CA GLN A 4 10.50 -10.51 10.50
C GLN A 4 10.62 -10.09 9.02
N GLU A 5 9.90 -10.76 8.12
CA GLU A 5 9.88 -10.38 6.70
C GLU A 5 9.18 -9.03 6.50
N LEU A 6 8.08 -8.79 7.21
CA LEU A 6 7.35 -7.52 7.16
C LEU A 6 8.22 -6.36 7.66
N GLU A 7 8.90 -6.54 8.79
CA GLU A 7 9.80 -5.52 9.34
C GLU A 7 10.98 -5.21 8.42
N ARG A 8 11.48 -6.22 7.70
CA ARG A 8 12.64 -6.05 6.82
C ARG A 8 12.30 -5.42 5.47
N TYR A 9 11.16 -5.78 4.89
CA TYR A 9 10.85 -5.44 3.49
C TYR A 9 9.64 -4.51 3.32
N CYS A 10 8.79 -4.40 4.34
CA CYS A 10 7.52 -3.68 4.27
C CYS A 10 7.43 -2.51 5.27
N TYR A 11 8.55 -2.15 5.89
CA TYR A 11 8.64 -0.95 6.72
C TYR A 11 8.57 0.31 5.83
N LEU A 12 7.77 1.28 6.26
CA LEU A 12 7.58 2.57 5.61
C LEU A 12 8.56 3.58 6.20
N ASP A 13 9.57 3.95 5.42
CA ASP A 13 10.51 5.00 5.82
C ASP A 13 9.89 6.40 5.69
N ASP A 14 10.67 7.43 5.99
CA ASP A 14 10.18 8.81 5.97
C ASP A 14 9.77 9.26 4.56
N GLU A 15 10.40 8.74 3.51
CA GLU A 15 10.07 9.11 2.13
C GLU A 15 8.76 8.44 1.70
N ASP A 16 8.60 7.16 2.04
CA ASP A 16 7.32 6.46 1.86
C ASP A 16 6.18 7.20 2.52
N ARG A 17 6.38 7.59 3.78
CA ARG A 17 5.36 8.32 4.56
C ARG A 17 5.01 9.65 3.92
N ARG A 18 5.97 10.38 3.36
CA ARG A 18 5.71 11.63 2.62
C ARG A 18 4.86 11.38 1.38
N LEU A 19 5.23 10.38 0.56
CA LEU A 19 4.49 10.03 -0.65
C LEU A 19 3.06 9.56 -0.33
N ILE A 20 2.91 8.73 0.71
CA ILE A 20 1.62 8.23 1.18
C ILE A 20 0.75 9.36 1.73
N ALA A 21 1.33 10.30 2.49
CA ALA A 21 0.61 11.43 3.05
C ALA A 21 0.00 12.37 1.99
N ALA A 22 0.54 12.38 0.76
CA ALA A 22 -0.04 13.12 -0.36
C ALA A 22 -1.39 12.54 -0.85
N ARG A 23 -1.72 11.29 -0.47
CA ARG A 23 -2.96 10.63 -0.89
C ARG A 23 -4.12 11.02 0.04
N ARG A 24 -5.24 11.44 -0.55
CA ARG A 24 -6.46 11.81 0.21
C ARG A 24 -7.22 10.55 0.64
N ARG A 25 -7.68 10.50 1.89
CA ARG A 25 -8.46 9.41 2.52
C ARG A 25 -7.62 8.17 2.84
N ASP A 26 -7.91 7.53 3.97
CA ASP A 26 -7.07 6.46 4.49
C ASP A 26 -7.06 5.19 3.62
N TYR A 27 -8.16 4.88 2.92
CA TYR A 27 -8.17 3.73 2.01
C TYR A 27 -7.25 3.93 0.79
N ASN A 28 -7.05 5.18 0.34
CA ASN A 28 -6.09 5.49 -0.71
C ASN A 28 -4.66 5.47 -0.18
N ARG A 29 -4.44 5.97 1.04
CA ARG A 29 -3.14 5.92 1.72
C ARG A 29 -2.69 4.48 1.90
N LEU A 30 -3.57 3.62 2.42
CA LEU A 30 -3.32 2.21 2.67
C LEU A 30 -3.11 1.43 1.36
N GLY A 31 -3.97 1.61 0.36
CA GLY A 31 -3.81 0.94 -0.93
C GLY A 31 -2.54 1.37 -1.67
N PHE A 32 -2.20 2.66 -1.63
CA PHE A 32 -0.95 3.17 -2.20
C PHE A 32 0.28 2.60 -1.45
N ALA A 33 0.23 2.51 -0.12
CA ALA A 33 1.29 1.89 0.67
C ALA A 33 1.51 0.42 0.28
N VAL A 34 0.44 -0.35 0.05
CA VAL A 34 0.52 -1.72 -0.46
C VAL A 34 1.27 -1.75 -1.80
N GLN A 35 0.97 -0.85 -2.73
CA GLN A 35 1.67 -0.79 -4.01
C GLN A 35 3.15 -0.45 -3.86
N VAL A 36 3.50 0.54 -3.03
CA VAL A 36 4.89 0.94 -2.79
C VAL A 36 5.73 -0.23 -2.30
N VAL A 37 5.26 -0.94 -1.25
CA VAL A 37 6.03 -2.07 -0.71
C VAL A 37 6.03 -3.27 -1.65
N THR A 38 4.96 -3.49 -2.42
CA THR A 38 4.87 -4.56 -3.40
C THR A 38 5.88 -4.35 -4.53
N VAL A 39 5.97 -3.16 -5.09
CA VAL A 39 6.97 -2.85 -6.13
C VAL A 39 8.38 -2.92 -5.57
N ARG A 40 8.62 -2.43 -4.36
CA ARG A 40 9.93 -2.56 -3.70
C ARG A 40 10.35 -4.01 -3.51
N HIS A 41 9.41 -4.88 -3.14
CA HIS A 41 9.70 -6.28 -2.82
C HIS A 41 9.75 -7.19 -4.05
N LEU A 42 8.80 -7.03 -4.98
CA LEU A 42 8.63 -7.89 -6.17
C LEU A 42 9.19 -7.29 -7.46
N GLY A 43 9.50 -5.99 -7.48
CA GLY A 43 9.93 -5.27 -8.68
C GLY A 43 8.82 -5.01 -9.71
N MET A 44 7.55 -5.30 -9.36
CA MET A 44 6.42 -5.17 -10.28
C MET A 44 5.12 -4.84 -9.54
N PHE A 45 4.15 -4.29 -10.28
CA PHE A 45 2.78 -4.15 -9.81
C PHE A 45 2.00 -5.46 -10.03
N LEU A 46 1.09 -5.76 -9.11
CA LEU A 46 0.11 -6.83 -9.27
C LEU A 46 -1.06 -6.38 -10.14
N ALA A 47 -1.71 -7.34 -10.81
CA ALA A 47 -2.91 -7.07 -11.60
C ALA A 47 -4.08 -6.61 -10.71
N ASP A 48 -4.23 -7.24 -9.54
CA ASP A 48 -5.01 -6.73 -8.42
C ASP A 48 -4.02 -6.21 -7.36
N PRO A 49 -3.99 -4.89 -7.08
CA PRO A 49 -3.05 -4.33 -6.11
C PRO A 49 -3.28 -4.83 -4.68
N LEU A 50 -4.42 -5.46 -4.39
CA LEU A 50 -4.77 -5.99 -3.07
C LEU A 50 -4.61 -7.51 -2.97
N ASP A 51 -4.11 -8.19 -4.01
CA ASP A 51 -3.79 -9.62 -3.98
C ASP A 51 -2.48 -9.88 -3.22
N VAL A 52 -2.49 -9.48 -1.95
CA VAL A 52 -1.37 -9.59 -1.01
C VAL A 52 -1.83 -10.29 0.26
N PRO A 53 -0.90 -10.87 1.05
CA PRO A 53 -1.26 -11.48 2.33
C PRO A 53 -1.94 -10.48 3.28
N PRO A 54 -3.03 -10.85 3.98
CA PRO A 54 -3.73 -9.95 4.91
C PRO A 54 -2.84 -9.33 5.99
N ALA A 55 -1.86 -10.10 6.48
CA ALA A 55 -0.89 -9.63 7.46
C ALA A 55 -0.06 -8.42 6.97
N LEU A 56 0.15 -8.28 5.66
CA LEU A 56 0.81 -7.09 5.10
C LEU A 56 -0.10 -5.86 5.23
N ILE A 57 -1.38 -6.01 4.91
CA ILE A 57 -2.36 -4.92 4.99
C ILE A 57 -2.51 -4.46 6.45
N GLU A 58 -2.61 -5.40 7.39
CA GLU A 58 -2.66 -5.11 8.82
C GLU A 58 -1.41 -4.37 9.29
N TYR A 59 -0.23 -4.85 8.90
CA TYR A 59 1.04 -4.24 9.26
C TYR A 59 1.19 -2.80 8.71
N LEU A 60 0.74 -2.54 7.48
CA LEU A 60 0.78 -1.19 6.91
C LEU A 60 -0.26 -0.27 7.55
N ALA A 61 -1.43 -0.79 7.91
CA ALA A 61 -2.45 -0.03 8.63
C ALA A 61 -1.94 0.39 10.02
N GLU A 62 -1.25 -0.49 10.75
CA GLU A 62 -0.57 -0.16 12.01
C GLU A 62 0.43 0.98 11.82
N GLN A 63 1.29 0.91 10.81
CA GLN A 63 2.30 1.95 10.54
C GLN A 63 1.72 3.31 10.13
N LEU A 64 0.52 3.32 9.54
CA LEU A 64 -0.16 4.52 9.07
C LEU A 64 -1.20 5.06 10.06
N GLU A 65 -1.33 4.42 11.23
CA GLU A 65 -2.33 4.73 12.26
C GLU A 65 -3.78 4.65 11.73
N ILE A 66 -4.05 3.66 10.87
CA ILE A 66 -5.38 3.42 10.28
C ILE A 66 -6.07 2.30 11.06
N SER A 67 -7.16 2.65 11.75
CA SER A 67 -7.86 1.72 12.65
C SER A 67 -8.65 0.60 11.95
N ASP A 68 -9.08 0.82 10.70
CA ASP A 68 -9.85 -0.17 9.92
C ASP A 68 -9.10 -0.55 8.64
N PRO A 69 -8.31 -1.63 8.64
CA PRO A 69 -7.60 -2.09 7.45
C PRO A 69 -8.54 -2.56 6.33
N SER A 70 -9.78 -2.96 6.66
CA SER A 70 -10.72 -3.51 5.68
C SER A 70 -11.17 -2.46 4.66
N MET A 71 -11.04 -1.18 5.00
CA MET A 71 -11.34 -0.06 4.11
C MET A 71 -10.46 -0.06 2.85
N VAL A 72 -9.31 -0.74 2.87
CA VAL A 72 -8.41 -0.85 1.71
C VAL A 72 -9.12 -1.40 0.47
N LYS A 73 -10.17 -2.21 0.64
CA LYS A 73 -10.98 -2.74 -0.46
C LYS A 73 -11.56 -1.62 -1.35
N ARG A 74 -11.78 -0.43 -0.76
CA ARG A 74 -12.29 0.74 -1.48
C ARG A 74 -11.24 1.41 -2.36
N TYR A 75 -9.99 0.98 -2.28
CA TYR A 75 -8.91 1.45 -3.13
C TYR A 75 -9.16 1.10 -4.60
N THR A 76 -9.78 -0.06 -4.87
CA THR A 76 -10.08 -0.54 -6.22
C THR A 76 -11.48 -0.15 -6.71
N ASP A 77 -12.34 0.41 -5.83
CA ASP A 77 -13.71 0.87 -6.17
C ASP A 77 -13.74 1.88 -7.33
N ARG A 78 -12.61 2.55 -7.60
CA ARG A 78 -12.51 3.61 -8.61
C ARG A 78 -11.65 3.16 -9.79
N GLU A 79 -12.10 2.17 -10.54
CA GLU A 79 -11.54 1.71 -11.84
C GLU A 79 -11.37 2.79 -12.95
N LYS A 80 -11.46 4.09 -12.61
CA LYS A 80 -10.94 5.24 -13.37
C LYS A 80 -9.89 5.92 -12.47
N THR A 81 -8.62 5.53 -12.46
CA THR A 81 -7.67 5.72 -13.56
C THR A 81 -6.62 4.60 -13.56
N LYS A 82 -6.83 3.53 -14.33
CA LYS A 82 -5.81 2.49 -14.64
C LYS A 82 -4.55 3.04 -15.36
N LEU A 83 -4.37 4.36 -15.47
CA LEU A 83 -3.34 4.99 -16.30
C LEU A 83 -2.63 6.22 -15.68
N GLU A 84 -2.94 6.67 -14.46
CA GLU A 84 -2.32 7.92 -13.94
C GLU A 84 -1.07 7.74 -13.07
N HIS A 85 -0.70 6.52 -12.68
CA HIS A 85 0.49 6.30 -11.82
C HIS A 85 1.71 5.74 -12.54
N ALA A 86 1.65 5.54 -13.87
CA ALA A 86 2.83 5.15 -14.64
C ALA A 86 3.79 6.32 -14.98
N TRP A 87 3.52 7.53 -14.50
CA TRP A 87 4.24 8.76 -14.89
C TRP A 87 4.92 9.50 -13.71
N GLU A 88 4.98 8.90 -12.52
CA GLU A 88 5.69 9.48 -11.36
C GLU A 88 6.86 8.58 -10.86
N ILE A 89 7.51 7.84 -11.76
CA ILE A 89 8.82 7.19 -11.52
C ILE A 89 9.76 7.55 -12.67
#